data_AF-A0A7W2KKA7-F1
#
_entry.id   AF-A0A7W2KKA7-F1
#
_cell.length_a   1.000
_cell.length_b   1.000
_cell.length_c   1.000
_cell.angle_alpha   90.00
_cell.angle_beta   90.00
_cell.angle_gamma   90.00
#
_symmetry.space_group_name_H-M   'P 1'
#
loop_
_entity.id
_entity.type
_entity.pdbx_description
1 polymer ?
#
loop_
_entity_poly.entity_id
_entity_poly.type
_entity_poly.pdbx_seq_one_letter_code
_entity_poly.pdbx_strand_id
1 'polypeptide(L)'
;MLKALKKIFGKGEAAPQAAAPAASVTPPALAPASEAQPAAPRANPTPKAESPVAATPVADKPAKDKPRRERKPKPQASLWKLEDFVVEPQEGKTRFHDFKLSSEVMHAIHDLGFPYCTPIQAQVLGYTLRGQDAIGRAQTGTGKTAAFLISIISQLQQTPAPKERYMGEPRALIIAPTRELVVQIAKDAAALTKYTGLNVMSFVGGMDFDKQLKALEARHCDILVATPGRLLDFNQRGEVHLDMVEVMVLDEADRMLDMGFIPQVRQIIRQTPPKSERQTLLFSATFTDDVMNLAKQWTTNPAIVEIEPENVASETVEQHVYAVAGSDKYKLLYNLVTQNRWERVMVFANRKDEVRRIEEKLVRDGINAAQLSGDVPQHKRIRTLENFREGRITVLVATDVAGRGIHIDGISHVINFTLPEDPDDYVHRIGRTGRAGTNGVSISFAGEDDSYQLPAIEELLGRKIKCEMPPDALLKPVPRKHH
;
A
#
# COMPACT_ATOMS: atom_id res chain seq x y z
N MET A 1 19.73 48.22 -32.26
CA MET A 1 18.71 48.64 -31.29
C MET A 1 19.13 48.10 -29.92
N LEU A 2 19.99 48.72 -29.12
CA LEU A 2 19.98 50.08 -28.59
C LEU A 2 18.59 50.52 -28.10
N LYS A 3 18.49 50.67 -26.77
CA LYS A 3 17.71 51.68 -26.03
C LYS A 3 16.19 51.73 -26.25
N ALA A 4 15.45 51.12 -25.32
CA ALA A 4 14.27 51.66 -24.64
C ALA A 4 13.87 50.61 -23.58
N LEU A 5 13.80 50.82 -22.27
CA LEU A 5 13.65 52.02 -21.46
C LEU A 5 14.38 51.85 -20.11
N LYS A 6 15.24 52.84 -19.86
CA LYS A 6 15.67 53.31 -18.54
C LYS A 6 14.74 54.49 -18.21
N LYS A 7 14.42 54.68 -16.92
CA LYS A 7 13.47 55.66 -16.29
C LYS A 7 12.17 54.95 -15.93
N ILE A 8 11.79 54.87 -14.67
CA ILE A 8 11.64 55.98 -13.72
C ILE A 8 12.18 55.54 -12.35
N PHE A 9 13.36 56.05 -11.95
CA PHE A 9 13.57 56.89 -10.75
C PHE A 9 13.23 56.22 -9.40
N GLY A 10 14.08 56.17 -8.38
CA GLY A 10 15.35 56.84 -8.18
C GLY A 10 15.99 56.46 -6.84
N LYS A 11 17.26 56.82 -6.72
CA LYS A 11 18.19 56.63 -5.61
C LYS A 11 17.70 57.21 -4.27
N GLY A 12 18.21 56.63 -3.19
CA GLY A 12 18.50 57.33 -1.93
C GLY A 12 19.59 56.60 -1.15
N GLU A 13 20.81 57.13 -1.19
CA GLU A 13 21.91 56.79 -0.28
C GLU A 13 21.68 57.45 1.08
N ALA A 14 22.01 56.76 2.18
CA ALA A 14 22.70 57.31 3.36
C ALA A 14 23.03 56.18 4.36
N ALA A 15 24.30 56.06 4.70
CA ALA A 15 24.81 55.39 5.91
C ALA A 15 25.23 56.48 6.92
N PRO A 16 25.84 56.16 8.08
CA PRO A 16 25.42 55.29 9.18
C PRO A 16 25.44 56.06 10.53
N GLN A 17 24.83 55.56 11.61
CA GLN A 17 25.35 55.80 12.97
C GLN A 17 24.72 54.90 14.03
N ALA A 18 25.57 54.56 15.01
CA ALA A 18 25.42 53.54 16.02
C ALA A 18 24.81 54.06 17.33
N ALA A 19 24.14 53.17 18.08
CA ALA A 19 24.13 53.16 19.54
C ALA A 19 23.71 51.76 20.04
N ALA A 20 24.43 51.28 21.06
CA ALA A 20 24.44 49.89 21.57
C ALA A 20 23.39 49.67 22.70
N PRO A 21 23.54 48.66 23.57
CA PRO A 21 22.96 47.33 23.44
C PRO A 21 21.93 47.04 24.55
N ALA A 22 21.00 46.10 24.34
CA ALA A 22 20.19 45.59 25.46
C ALA A 22 19.76 44.13 25.26
N ALA A 23 20.05 43.36 26.30
CA ALA A 23 19.46 42.08 26.68
C ALA A 23 19.75 40.84 25.80
N SER A 24 20.86 40.19 26.17
CA SER A 24 21.06 38.75 26.10
C SER A 24 19.86 37.97 26.64
N VAL A 25 19.18 37.21 25.78
CA VAL A 25 18.22 36.19 26.20
C VAL A 25 18.97 34.87 26.37
N THR A 26 19.30 34.60 27.63
CA THR A 26 19.85 33.33 28.12
C THR A 26 18.79 32.23 27.94
N PRO A 27 19.16 31.02 27.50
CA PRO A 27 18.24 29.89 27.53
C PRO A 27 17.94 29.50 28.98
N PRO A 28 16.70 29.09 29.32
CA PRO A 28 16.39 28.69 30.68
C PRO A 28 17.18 27.45 31.06
N ALA A 29 17.92 27.58 32.16
CA ALA A 29 18.68 26.54 32.80
C ALA A 29 17.78 25.41 33.31
N LEU A 30 18.33 24.20 33.21
CA LEU A 30 17.86 22.99 33.88
C LEU A 30 17.55 23.27 35.37
N ALA A 31 16.31 22.99 35.76
CA ALA A 31 15.94 22.83 37.16
C ALA A 31 16.19 21.37 37.59
N PRO A 32 16.54 21.15 38.87
CA PRO A 32 17.31 20.00 39.31
C PRO A 32 16.49 18.72 39.50
N ALA A 33 17.21 17.61 39.51
CA ALA A 33 16.74 16.28 39.87
C ALA A 33 15.92 16.29 41.16
N SER A 34 14.70 15.76 41.09
CA SER A 34 13.94 15.35 42.26
C SER A 34 14.64 14.15 42.88
N GLU A 35 15.06 14.32 44.13
CA GLU A 35 15.64 13.30 44.98
C GLU A 35 14.77 12.03 45.03
N ALA A 36 15.42 10.90 44.81
CA ALA A 36 14.91 9.60 45.18
C ALA A 36 14.90 9.49 46.71
N GLN A 37 13.75 9.13 47.28
CA GLN A 37 13.63 8.63 48.64
C GLN A 37 12.77 7.36 48.67
N PRO A 38 13.00 6.48 49.66
CA PRO A 38 13.20 5.06 49.41
C PRO A 38 11.93 4.22 49.58
N ALA A 39 11.90 3.10 48.86
CA ALA A 39 10.91 2.05 49.05
C ALA A 39 11.00 1.46 50.47
N ALA A 40 9.90 1.56 51.23
CA ALA A 40 9.68 0.83 52.47
C ALA A 40 8.88 -0.47 52.20
N PRO A 41 9.08 -1.52 53.02
CA PRO A 41 8.89 -2.91 52.61
C PRO A 41 7.43 -3.36 52.70
N ARG A 42 6.97 -4.14 51.73
CA ARG A 42 5.71 -4.87 51.85
C ARG A 42 5.92 -6.11 52.72
N ALA A 43 5.21 -6.13 53.83
CA ALA A 43 5.17 -7.20 54.81
C ALA A 43 4.50 -8.48 54.27
N ASN A 44 5.10 -9.62 54.59
CA ASN A 44 4.47 -10.94 54.55
C ASN A 44 3.26 -11.00 55.51
N PRO A 45 2.19 -11.72 55.17
CA PRO A 45 1.32 -12.32 56.16
C PRO A 45 1.74 -13.79 56.42
N THR A 46 2.19 -14.04 57.65
CA THR A 46 2.35 -15.36 58.29
C THR A 46 1.00 -15.86 58.88
N PRO A 47 0.91 -17.09 59.41
CA PRO A 47 -0.10 -18.08 59.03
C PRO A 47 -1.27 -18.19 60.02
N LYS A 48 -2.35 -18.87 59.62
CA LYS A 48 -3.42 -19.31 60.54
C LYS A 48 -3.44 -20.83 60.71
N ALA A 49 -3.16 -21.21 61.96
CA ALA A 49 -3.57 -22.35 62.79
C ALA A 49 -4.24 -23.61 62.17
N GLU A 50 -3.69 -24.76 62.59
CA GLU A 50 -4.24 -26.13 62.60
C GLU A 50 -5.50 -26.23 63.49
N SER A 51 -6.46 -27.15 63.32
CA SER A 51 -6.42 -28.63 63.48
C SER A 51 -7.86 -29.20 63.25
N PRO A 52 -8.18 -30.50 63.49
CA PRO A 52 -7.80 -31.72 62.77
C PRO A 52 -9.02 -32.62 62.43
N VAL A 53 -9.05 -33.41 61.35
CA VAL A 53 -9.98 -34.57 61.29
C VAL A 53 -9.41 -35.76 60.50
N ALA A 54 -9.18 -36.83 61.26
CA ALA A 54 -9.21 -38.28 61.00
C ALA A 54 -9.19 -38.84 59.57
N ALA A 55 -8.28 -39.79 59.37
CA ALA A 55 -8.23 -40.75 58.28
C ALA A 55 -9.17 -41.95 58.52
N THR A 56 -9.89 -42.40 57.48
CA THR A 56 -10.14 -43.82 57.14
C THR A 56 -10.75 -43.94 55.72
N PRO A 57 -10.60 -45.08 55.04
CA PRO A 57 -10.41 -45.16 53.58
C PRO A 57 -11.70 -45.49 52.81
N VAL A 58 -11.74 -45.13 51.52
CA VAL A 58 -12.75 -45.64 50.58
C VAL A 58 -12.07 -46.24 49.35
N ALA A 59 -12.53 -47.43 49.01
CA ALA A 59 -11.95 -48.41 48.10
C ALA A 59 -11.84 -47.99 46.62
N ASP A 60 -10.81 -48.55 45.99
CA ASP A 60 -10.56 -48.54 44.55
C ASP A 60 -11.74 -49.11 43.74
N LYS A 61 -12.11 -48.39 42.68
CA LYS A 61 -12.87 -48.94 41.54
C LYS A 61 -11.99 -48.85 40.29
N PRO A 62 -11.80 -49.95 39.54
CA PRO A 62 -10.94 -49.92 38.37
C PRO A 62 -11.61 -49.12 37.24
N ALA A 63 -10.89 -48.14 36.71
CA ALA A 63 -11.29 -47.39 35.53
C ALA A 63 -11.20 -48.29 34.29
N LYS A 64 -12.30 -48.37 33.52
CA LYS A 64 -12.36 -49.08 32.24
C LYS A 64 -11.46 -48.42 31.20
N ASP A 65 -10.54 -49.19 30.63
CA ASP A 65 -9.74 -48.83 29.47
C ASP A 65 -10.63 -48.49 28.26
N LYS A 66 -10.47 -47.26 27.74
CA LYS A 66 -11.04 -46.88 26.45
C LYS A 66 -10.00 -47.14 25.36
N PRO A 67 -10.37 -47.76 24.22
CA PRO A 67 -9.42 -48.08 23.17
C PRO A 67 -8.84 -46.79 22.57
N ARG A 68 -7.51 -46.72 22.54
CA ARG A 68 -6.74 -45.63 21.94
C ARG A 68 -7.00 -45.64 20.43
N ARG A 69 -7.78 -44.66 19.97
CA ARG A 69 -8.05 -44.44 18.54
C ARG A 69 -6.72 -44.26 17.81
N GLU A 70 -6.39 -45.21 16.93
CA GLU A 70 -5.20 -45.12 16.08
C GLU A 70 -5.23 -43.81 15.28
N ARG A 71 -4.16 -43.03 15.41
CA ARG A 71 -3.96 -41.83 14.61
C ARG A 71 -3.79 -42.27 13.17
N LYS A 72 -4.72 -41.87 12.29
CA LYS A 72 -4.53 -41.96 10.84
C LYS A 72 -3.16 -41.36 10.51
N PRO A 73 -2.32 -42.02 9.70
CA PRO A 73 -1.03 -41.49 9.30
C PRO A 73 -1.26 -40.11 8.67
N LYS A 74 -0.45 -39.12 9.09
CA LYS A 74 -0.41 -37.82 8.42
C LYS A 74 -0.13 -38.09 6.94
N PRO A 75 -0.85 -37.46 5.99
CA PRO A 75 -0.51 -37.55 4.59
C PRO A 75 0.98 -37.21 4.47
N GLN A 76 1.79 -38.10 3.90
CA GLN A 76 3.13 -37.74 3.46
C GLN A 76 2.96 -36.54 2.54
N ALA A 77 3.50 -35.40 2.94
CA ALA A 77 3.54 -34.23 2.07
C ALA A 77 4.25 -34.69 0.79
N SER A 78 3.53 -34.69 -0.33
CA SER A 78 4.12 -34.92 -1.63
C SER A 78 5.28 -33.95 -1.79
N LEU A 79 6.49 -34.48 -1.93
CA LEU A 79 7.67 -33.70 -2.29
C LEU A 79 7.40 -33.16 -3.70
N TRP A 80 6.90 -31.93 -3.76
CA TRP A 80 6.65 -31.24 -5.02
C TRP A 80 7.93 -31.22 -5.87
N LYS A 81 7.78 -31.48 -7.17
CA LYS A 81 8.86 -31.42 -8.14
C LYS A 81 8.50 -30.43 -9.24
N LEU A 82 9.52 -29.91 -9.92
CA LEU A 82 9.31 -29.01 -11.06
C LEU A 82 8.48 -29.66 -12.18
N GLU A 83 8.55 -30.99 -12.31
CA GLU A 83 7.75 -31.80 -13.24
C GLU A 83 6.24 -31.72 -12.96
N ASP A 84 5.83 -31.40 -11.73
CA ASP A 84 4.42 -31.21 -11.37
C ASP A 84 3.85 -29.88 -11.91
N PHE A 85 4.72 -28.96 -12.34
CA PHE A 85 4.36 -27.67 -12.93
C PHE A 85 4.73 -27.63 -14.41
N VAL A 86 3.89 -28.26 -15.23
CA VAL A 86 4.06 -28.28 -16.69
C VAL A 86 3.36 -27.07 -17.31
N VAL A 87 4.12 -26.27 -18.05
CA VAL A 87 3.61 -25.18 -18.89
C VAL A 87 4.17 -25.33 -20.29
N GLU A 88 3.28 -25.56 -21.26
CA GLU A 88 3.67 -25.71 -22.66
C GLU A 88 4.22 -24.38 -23.23
N PRO A 89 5.24 -24.41 -24.10
CA PRO A 89 5.65 -23.22 -24.83
C PRO A 89 4.49 -22.68 -25.68
N GLN A 90 4.21 -21.39 -25.58
CA GLN A 90 3.25 -20.70 -26.44
C GLN A 90 3.93 -19.52 -27.13
N GLU A 91 3.75 -19.39 -28.44
CA GLU A 91 4.32 -18.29 -29.22
C GLU A 91 3.86 -16.93 -28.66
N GLY A 92 4.81 -16.01 -28.48
CA GLY A 92 4.57 -14.68 -27.91
C GLY A 92 4.40 -14.63 -26.39
N LYS A 93 4.46 -15.76 -25.67
CA LYS A 93 4.40 -15.81 -24.20
C LYS A 93 5.71 -16.30 -23.60
N THR A 94 6.11 -15.71 -22.49
CA THR A 94 7.30 -16.12 -21.73
C THR A 94 6.87 -16.94 -20.52
N ARG A 95 7.55 -18.06 -20.27
CA ARG A 95 7.31 -18.90 -19.09
C ARG A 95 8.30 -18.58 -17.99
N PHE A 96 7.92 -18.83 -16.75
CA PHE A 96 8.87 -18.75 -15.63
C PHE A 96 10.00 -19.78 -15.75
N HIS A 97 9.74 -20.92 -16.38
CA HIS A 97 10.74 -21.96 -16.70
C HIS A 97 11.86 -21.50 -17.62
N ASP A 98 11.66 -20.42 -18.37
CA ASP A 98 12.68 -19.88 -19.27
C ASP A 98 13.73 -19.05 -18.49
N PHE A 99 13.50 -18.81 -17.19
CA PHE A 99 14.43 -18.18 -16.27
C PHE A 99 15.08 -19.20 -15.33
N LYS A 100 16.29 -18.88 -14.83
CA LYS A 100 17.02 -19.71 -13.86
C LYS A 100 16.54 -19.49 -12.43
N LEU A 101 15.30 -19.88 -12.14
CA LEU A 101 14.69 -19.76 -10.81
C LEU A 101 14.91 -21.03 -9.97
N SER A 102 14.97 -20.88 -8.65
CA SER A 102 15.07 -22.01 -7.72
C SER A 102 13.77 -22.83 -7.67
N SER A 103 13.87 -24.09 -7.26
CA SER A 103 12.71 -24.98 -7.15
C SER A 103 11.66 -24.47 -6.17
N GLU A 104 12.10 -23.79 -5.11
CA GLU A 104 11.30 -23.21 -4.06
C GLU A 104 10.46 -22.05 -4.58
N VAL A 105 11.06 -21.19 -5.41
CA VAL A 105 10.35 -20.09 -6.07
C VAL A 105 9.37 -20.62 -7.11
N MET A 106 9.79 -21.60 -7.92
CA MET A 106 8.90 -22.23 -8.91
C MET A 106 7.69 -22.92 -8.27
N HIS A 107 7.87 -23.55 -7.10
CA HIS A 107 6.76 -24.13 -6.34
C HIS A 107 5.80 -23.06 -5.84
N ALA A 108 6.30 -21.93 -5.34
CA ALA A 108 5.44 -20.83 -4.92
C ALA A 108 4.67 -20.20 -6.10
N ILE A 109 5.31 -20.06 -7.26
CA ILE A 109 4.67 -19.59 -8.51
C ILE A 109 3.57 -20.56 -8.95
N HIS A 110 3.82 -21.87 -8.86
CA HIS A 110 2.83 -22.90 -9.16
C HIS A 110 1.62 -22.83 -8.23
N ASP A 111 1.84 -22.69 -6.91
CA ASP A 111 0.77 -22.52 -5.90
C ASP A 111 -0.09 -21.27 -6.16
N LEU A 112 0.52 -20.20 -6.68
CA LEU A 112 -0.17 -18.97 -7.05
C LEU A 112 -0.93 -19.08 -8.37
N GLY A 113 -0.72 -20.16 -9.14
CA GLY A 113 -1.45 -20.44 -10.37
C GLY A 113 -1.06 -19.53 -11.53
N PHE A 114 0.20 -19.09 -11.62
CA PHE A 114 0.69 -18.27 -12.74
C PHE A 114 1.32 -19.14 -13.84
N PRO A 115 0.61 -19.43 -14.94
CA PRO A 115 1.18 -20.26 -16.00
C PRO A 115 2.26 -19.53 -16.81
N TYR A 116 2.06 -18.24 -17.12
CA TYR A 116 2.98 -17.43 -17.93
C TYR A 116 3.28 -16.10 -17.24
N CYS A 117 4.41 -15.51 -17.61
CA CYS A 117 4.76 -14.16 -17.20
C CYS A 117 3.82 -13.13 -17.86
N THR A 118 3.46 -12.08 -17.12
CA THR A 118 2.88 -10.88 -17.73
C THR A 118 3.96 -10.14 -18.56
N PRO A 119 3.58 -9.24 -19.49
CA PRO A 119 4.57 -8.53 -20.31
C PRO A 119 5.64 -7.79 -19.49
N ILE A 120 5.24 -7.12 -18.40
CA ILE A 120 6.19 -6.44 -17.51
C ILE A 120 7.13 -7.44 -16.81
N GLN A 121 6.62 -8.60 -16.37
CA GLN A 121 7.44 -9.63 -15.74
C GLN A 121 8.46 -10.19 -16.72
N ALA A 122 8.03 -10.57 -17.93
CA ALA A 122 8.89 -11.14 -18.95
C ALA A 122 10.08 -10.21 -19.29
N GLN A 123 9.82 -8.92 -19.47
CA GLN A 123 10.84 -7.94 -19.80
C GLN A 123 11.74 -7.61 -18.60
N VAL A 124 11.16 -7.29 -17.43
CA VAL A 124 11.92 -6.85 -16.25
C VAL A 124 12.77 -7.99 -15.68
N LEU A 125 12.25 -9.22 -15.60
CA LEU A 125 13.00 -10.37 -15.08
C LEU A 125 14.24 -10.67 -15.92
N GLY A 126 14.16 -10.44 -17.22
CA GLY A 126 15.31 -10.55 -18.12
C GLY A 126 16.52 -9.75 -17.64
N TYR A 127 16.33 -8.52 -17.15
CA TYR A 127 17.42 -7.67 -16.66
C TYR A 127 17.72 -7.89 -15.18
N THR A 128 16.67 -7.91 -14.36
CA THR A 128 16.82 -7.85 -12.90
C THR A 128 17.38 -9.14 -12.30
N LEU A 129 17.12 -10.31 -12.89
CA LEU A 129 17.74 -11.57 -12.46
C LEU A 129 19.25 -11.64 -12.71
N ARG A 130 19.81 -10.71 -13.51
CA ARG A 130 21.26 -10.56 -13.70
C ARG A 130 21.87 -9.49 -12.77
N GLY A 131 21.10 -8.96 -11.83
CA GLY A 131 21.54 -7.89 -10.92
C GLY A 131 21.54 -6.49 -11.51
N GLN A 132 21.01 -6.29 -12.73
CA GLN A 132 20.91 -4.95 -13.33
C GLN A 132 19.75 -4.16 -12.71
N ASP A 133 19.96 -2.87 -12.45
CA ASP A 133 18.89 -1.94 -12.06
C ASP A 133 17.79 -1.87 -13.13
N ALA A 134 16.57 -1.54 -12.71
CA ALA A 134 15.47 -1.36 -13.65
C ALA A 134 14.54 -0.21 -13.25
N ILE A 135 14.01 0.48 -14.26
CA ILE A 135 12.93 1.46 -14.14
C ILE A 135 11.76 0.91 -14.95
N GLY A 136 10.65 0.59 -14.29
CA GLY A 136 9.46 0.01 -14.92
C GLY A 136 8.28 0.98 -14.94
N ARG A 137 7.78 1.31 -16.14
CA ARG A 137 6.46 1.96 -16.31
C ARG A 137 5.41 0.89 -16.49
N ALA A 138 4.56 0.69 -15.50
CA ALA A 138 3.36 -0.10 -15.67
C ALA A 138 2.29 0.25 -14.62
N GLN A 139 1.03 0.06 -14.99
CA GLN A 139 -0.11 0.31 -14.10
C GLN A 139 -0.22 -0.76 -13.00
N THR A 140 -0.95 -0.46 -11.93
CA THR A 140 -1.26 -1.45 -10.89
C THR A 140 -2.02 -2.64 -11.46
N GLY A 141 -1.74 -3.86 -10.99
CA GLY A 141 -2.41 -5.07 -11.49
C GLY A 141 -1.77 -5.72 -12.72
N THR A 142 -0.68 -5.15 -13.26
CA THR A 142 0.08 -5.74 -14.38
C THR A 142 1.09 -6.81 -13.95
N GLY A 143 1.16 -7.14 -12.64
CA GLY A 143 2.08 -8.15 -12.12
C GLY A 143 3.47 -7.65 -11.71
N LYS A 144 3.67 -6.32 -11.60
CA LYS A 144 4.92 -5.68 -11.12
C LYS A 144 5.44 -6.29 -9.81
N THR A 145 4.55 -6.50 -8.85
CA THR A 145 4.89 -6.99 -7.51
C THR A 145 5.58 -8.34 -7.57
N ALA A 146 5.04 -9.30 -8.32
CA ALA A 146 5.69 -10.60 -8.49
C ALA A 146 7.04 -10.47 -9.21
N ALA A 147 7.18 -9.57 -10.19
CA ALA A 147 8.43 -9.38 -10.92
C ALA A 147 9.59 -9.01 -9.97
N PHE A 148 9.43 -7.93 -9.18
CA PHE A 148 10.52 -7.52 -8.28
C PHE A 148 10.70 -8.44 -7.09
N LEU A 149 9.64 -9.10 -6.60
CA LEU A 149 9.76 -10.07 -5.51
C LEU A 149 10.54 -11.30 -5.96
N ILE A 150 10.31 -11.81 -7.17
CA ILE A 150 11.07 -12.92 -7.74
C ILE A 150 12.55 -12.51 -7.88
N SER A 151 12.84 -11.30 -8.36
CA SER A 151 14.22 -10.81 -8.46
C SER A 151 14.91 -10.70 -7.08
N ILE A 152 14.22 -10.14 -6.08
CA ILE A 152 14.71 -10.07 -4.70
C ILE A 152 15.02 -11.46 -4.17
N ILE A 153 14.05 -12.38 -4.23
CA ILE A 153 14.18 -13.71 -3.64
C ILE A 153 15.31 -14.48 -4.32
N SER A 154 15.40 -14.40 -5.65
CA SER A 154 16.50 -15.02 -6.40
C SER A 154 17.86 -14.47 -5.98
N GLN A 155 18.00 -13.14 -5.83
CA GLN A 155 19.24 -12.53 -5.35
C GLN A 155 19.59 -13.03 -3.95
N LEU A 156 18.66 -12.96 -3.00
CA LEU A 156 18.90 -13.36 -1.60
C LEU A 156 19.21 -14.85 -1.41
N GLN A 157 18.81 -15.71 -2.35
CA GLN A 157 19.19 -17.13 -2.36
C GLN A 157 20.61 -17.36 -2.91
N GLN A 158 21.06 -16.52 -3.84
CA GLN A 158 22.40 -16.61 -4.44
C GLN A 158 23.48 -15.99 -3.57
N THR A 159 23.12 -15.00 -2.76
CA THR A 159 23.99 -14.41 -1.75
C THR A 159 23.51 -14.86 -0.37
N PRO A 160 24.13 -15.84 0.31
CA PRO A 160 23.70 -16.22 1.65
C PRO A 160 23.91 -15.08 2.65
N ALA A 161 23.00 -14.96 3.62
CA ALA A 161 23.14 -13.96 4.69
C ALA A 161 24.43 -14.19 5.50
N PRO A 162 25.09 -13.12 5.99
CA PRO A 162 26.19 -13.27 6.95
C PRO A 162 25.75 -14.04 8.19
N LYS A 163 26.69 -14.76 8.80
CA LYS A 163 26.44 -15.52 10.05
C LYS A 163 26.12 -14.60 11.23
N GLU A 164 26.77 -13.44 11.27
CA GLU A 164 26.58 -12.41 12.29
C GLU A 164 25.83 -11.25 11.66
N ARG A 165 24.60 -11.03 12.12
CA ARG A 165 23.77 -9.87 11.76
C ARG A 165 22.71 -9.64 12.82
N TYR A 166 22.24 -8.41 12.95
CA TYR A 166 21.15 -8.08 13.85
C TYR A 166 19.80 -8.57 13.30
N MET A 167 18.79 -8.68 14.16
CA MET A 167 17.45 -9.05 13.73
C MET A 167 16.84 -8.01 12.77
N GLY A 168 17.15 -6.73 13.02
CA GLY A 168 16.71 -5.57 12.25
C GLY A 168 17.57 -5.18 11.06
N GLU A 169 18.33 -6.11 10.47
CA GLU A 169 19.16 -5.87 9.28
C GLU A 169 18.59 -6.57 8.05
N PRO A 170 17.61 -5.94 7.35
CA PRO A 170 17.08 -6.45 6.10
C PRO A 170 18.13 -6.42 4.99
N ARG A 171 18.07 -7.44 4.13
CA ARG A 171 18.89 -7.54 2.92
C ARG A 171 18.15 -7.04 1.68
N ALA A 172 16.83 -7.02 1.73
CA ALA A 172 15.99 -6.37 0.73
C ALA A 172 15.03 -5.37 1.37
N LEU A 173 14.90 -4.21 0.74
CA LEU A 173 14.04 -3.13 1.19
C LEU A 173 13.07 -2.73 0.08
N ILE A 174 11.77 -2.81 0.36
CA ILE A 174 10.70 -2.33 -0.52
C ILE A 174 10.00 -1.16 0.15
N ILE A 175 10.01 -0.01 -0.51
CA ILE A 175 9.33 1.21 -0.05
C ILE A 175 8.11 1.45 -0.92
N ALA A 176 6.97 1.63 -0.26
CA ALA A 176 5.70 1.95 -0.92
C ALA A 176 4.99 3.11 -0.19
N PRO A 177 4.24 3.97 -0.91
CA PRO A 177 3.65 5.19 -0.35
C PRO A 177 2.53 4.94 0.65
N THR A 178 1.72 3.89 0.46
CA THR A 178 0.52 3.63 1.28
C THR A 178 0.67 2.39 2.13
N ARG A 179 -0.05 2.38 3.26
CA ARG A 179 -0.06 1.26 4.19
C ARG A 179 -0.69 0.03 3.55
N GLU A 180 -1.73 0.25 2.75
CA GLU A 180 -2.46 -0.78 2.02
C GLU A 180 -1.56 -1.49 1.02
N LEU A 181 -0.78 -0.73 0.24
CA LEU A 181 0.15 -1.30 -0.72
C LEU A 181 1.26 -2.09 -0.02
N VAL A 182 1.81 -1.58 1.10
CA VAL A 182 2.79 -2.33 1.90
C VAL A 182 2.21 -3.66 2.40
N VAL A 183 1.00 -3.67 2.94
CA VAL A 183 0.34 -4.90 3.41
C VAL A 183 0.12 -5.88 2.25
N GLN A 184 -0.26 -5.38 1.08
CA GLN A 184 -0.43 -6.21 -0.11
C GLN A 184 0.90 -6.83 -0.56
N ILE A 185 1.94 -6.02 -0.75
CA ILE A 185 3.27 -6.49 -1.15
C ILE A 185 3.81 -7.50 -0.12
N ALA A 186 3.63 -7.25 1.18
CA ALA A 186 4.07 -8.18 2.23
C ALA A 186 3.32 -9.52 2.18
N LYS A 187 2.03 -9.52 1.84
CA LYS A 187 1.24 -10.74 1.64
C LYS A 187 1.73 -11.52 0.42
N ASP A 188 1.98 -10.84 -0.70
CA ASP A 188 2.48 -11.44 -1.93
C ASP A 188 3.90 -11.99 -1.73
N ALA A 189 4.74 -11.26 -1.01
CA ALA A 189 6.09 -11.69 -0.62
C ALA A 189 6.04 -12.95 0.25
N ALA A 190 5.17 -12.99 1.27
CA ALA A 190 5.02 -14.16 2.12
C ALA A 190 4.54 -15.41 1.35
N ALA A 191 3.72 -15.23 0.31
CA ALA A 191 3.30 -16.32 -0.56
C ALA A 191 4.47 -16.82 -1.43
N LEU A 192 5.28 -15.93 -1.98
CA LEU A 192 6.44 -16.27 -2.80
C LEU A 192 7.63 -16.82 -1.98
N THR A 193 7.77 -16.45 -0.70
CA THR A 193 8.82 -16.99 0.19
C THR A 193 8.41 -18.23 0.97
N LYS A 194 7.20 -18.77 0.74
CA LYS A 194 6.62 -19.90 1.49
C LYS A 194 7.56 -21.10 1.62
N TYR A 195 8.42 -21.33 0.63
CA TYR A 195 9.34 -22.47 0.57
C TYR A 195 10.82 -22.10 0.68
N THR A 196 11.18 -20.81 0.83
CA THR A 196 12.58 -20.36 0.74
C THR A 196 13.27 -20.17 2.09
N GLY A 197 12.49 -20.14 3.19
CA GLY A 197 13.00 -19.82 4.53
C GLY A 197 13.26 -18.33 4.78
N LEU A 198 13.04 -17.46 3.77
CA LEU A 198 13.20 -16.02 3.91
C LEU A 198 12.04 -15.41 4.70
N ASN A 199 12.37 -14.56 5.66
CA ASN A 199 11.43 -13.88 6.53
C ASN A 199 11.05 -12.51 5.97
N VAL A 200 9.74 -12.30 5.82
CA VAL A 200 9.16 -11.02 5.41
C VAL A 200 8.62 -10.30 6.63
N MET A 201 8.90 -9.00 6.72
CA MET A 201 8.31 -8.10 7.70
C MET A 201 7.72 -6.86 7.04
N SER A 202 6.75 -6.23 7.70
CA SER A 202 6.14 -5.01 7.19
C SER A 202 5.97 -3.92 8.24
N PHE A 203 6.41 -2.70 7.89
CA PHE A 203 6.37 -1.53 8.75
C PHE A 203 5.50 -0.43 8.16
N VAL A 204 4.31 -0.29 8.75
CA VAL A 204 3.32 0.73 8.38
C VAL A 204 2.91 1.56 9.59
N GLY A 205 2.67 2.86 9.36
CA GLY A 205 2.12 3.75 10.38
C GLY A 205 0.71 3.35 10.82
N GLY A 206 0.26 3.85 11.97
CA GLY A 206 -1.09 3.56 12.49
C GLY A 206 -1.29 2.14 13.02
N MET A 207 -0.26 1.28 12.97
CA MET A 207 -0.16 0.07 13.76
C MET A 207 0.59 0.36 15.07
N ASP A 208 0.48 -0.56 16.02
CA ASP A 208 1.21 -0.49 17.29
C ASP A 208 2.71 -0.70 17.05
N PHE A 209 3.54 0.22 17.54
CA PHE A 209 4.99 0.18 17.32
C PHE A 209 5.61 -1.03 18.04
N ASP A 210 5.25 -1.25 19.31
CA ASP A 210 5.82 -2.31 20.13
C ASP A 210 5.46 -3.71 19.61
N LYS A 211 4.28 -3.87 18.98
CA LYS A 211 3.94 -5.11 18.28
C LYS A 211 4.84 -5.37 17.07
N GLN A 212 5.17 -4.32 16.31
CA GLN A 212 6.08 -4.44 15.17
C GLN A 212 7.51 -4.70 15.63
N LEU A 213 7.94 -4.05 16.71
CA LEU A 213 9.24 -4.31 17.34
C LEU A 213 9.36 -5.75 17.85
N LYS A 214 8.37 -6.26 18.58
CA LYS A 214 8.38 -7.66 19.03
C LYS A 214 8.44 -8.66 17.87
N ALA A 215 7.82 -8.33 16.73
CA ALA A 215 7.91 -9.16 15.53
C ALA A 215 9.32 -9.13 14.92
N LEU A 216 9.98 -7.97 14.98
CA LEU A 216 11.38 -7.79 14.58
C LEU A 216 12.33 -8.57 15.49
N GLU A 217 12.14 -8.53 16.80
CA GLU A 217 12.97 -9.23 17.78
C GLU A 217 12.82 -10.76 17.71
N ALA A 218 11.69 -11.26 17.22
CA ALA A 218 11.37 -12.69 17.22
C ALA A 218 12.13 -13.51 16.16
N ARG A 219 12.57 -12.89 15.06
CA ARG A 219 13.26 -13.57 13.95
C ARG A 219 13.99 -12.57 13.07
N HIS A 220 14.98 -13.00 12.32
CA HIS A 220 15.67 -12.10 11.41
C HIS A 220 14.73 -11.56 10.33
N CYS A 221 14.91 -10.30 9.96
CA CYS A 221 14.24 -9.69 8.81
C CYS A 221 15.10 -9.90 7.56
N ASP A 222 14.60 -10.57 6.53
CA ASP A 222 15.30 -10.71 5.24
C ASP A 222 14.78 -9.69 4.23
N ILE A 223 13.45 -9.61 4.11
CA ILE A 223 12.74 -8.70 3.22
C ILE A 223 11.87 -7.77 4.07
N LEU A 224 12.17 -6.47 4.02
CA LEU A 224 11.40 -5.44 4.70
C LEU A 224 10.54 -4.65 3.70
N VAL A 225 9.23 -4.61 3.94
CA VAL A 225 8.29 -3.78 3.17
C VAL A 225 7.77 -2.66 4.06
N ALA A 226 7.96 -1.39 3.68
CA ALA A 226 7.64 -0.30 4.59
C ALA A 226 7.12 0.99 3.94
N THR A 227 6.33 1.74 4.70
CA THR A 227 6.06 3.14 4.39
C THR A 227 7.23 4.01 4.86
N PRO A 228 7.61 5.08 4.12
CA PRO A 228 8.81 5.87 4.43
C PRO A 228 8.89 6.38 5.87
N GLY A 229 7.82 7.01 6.37
CA GLY A 229 7.81 7.56 7.73
C GLY A 229 8.03 6.51 8.81
N ARG A 230 7.31 5.38 8.73
CA ARG A 230 7.45 4.31 9.73
C ARG A 230 8.82 3.67 9.72
N LEU A 231 9.42 3.48 8.54
CA LEU A 231 10.77 2.95 8.45
C LEU A 231 11.79 3.86 9.13
N LEU A 232 11.66 5.17 8.92
CA LEU A 232 12.51 6.15 9.59
C LEU A 232 12.33 6.14 11.10
N ASP A 233 11.12 5.96 11.63
CA ASP A 233 10.91 5.83 13.08
C ASP A 233 11.73 4.67 13.68
N PHE A 234 11.73 3.50 13.02
CA PHE A 234 12.50 2.33 13.45
C PHE A 234 14.01 2.55 13.30
N ASN A 235 14.44 3.14 12.17
CA ASN A 235 15.84 3.41 11.91
C ASN A 235 16.42 4.45 12.89
N GLN A 236 15.69 5.52 13.20
CA GLN A 236 16.11 6.56 14.13
C GLN A 236 16.21 6.07 15.58
N ARG A 237 15.43 5.04 15.94
CA ARG A 237 15.50 4.38 17.25
C ARG A 237 16.63 3.35 17.33
N GLY A 238 17.33 3.08 16.24
CA GLY A 238 18.38 2.07 16.19
C GLY A 238 17.85 0.62 16.19
N GLU A 239 16.58 0.43 15.85
CA GLU A 239 15.97 -0.92 15.78
C GLU A 239 16.18 -1.57 14.41
N VAL A 240 16.39 -0.75 13.37
CA VAL A 240 16.58 -1.19 11.99
C VAL A 240 17.81 -0.53 11.39
N HIS A 241 18.71 -1.33 10.86
CA HIS A 241 19.92 -0.89 10.18
C HIS A 241 19.85 -1.29 8.70
N LEU A 242 20.15 -0.35 7.80
CA LEU A 242 19.89 -0.50 6.36
C LEU A 242 21.18 -0.68 5.54
N ASP A 243 22.31 -0.80 6.21
CA ASP A 243 23.67 -0.95 5.68
C ASP A 243 23.92 -2.32 5.03
N MET A 244 23.02 -3.29 5.22
CA MET A 244 23.07 -4.61 4.59
C MET A 244 22.12 -4.78 3.40
N VAL A 245 21.47 -3.69 2.95
CA VAL A 245 20.51 -3.76 1.83
C VAL A 245 21.24 -4.00 0.51
N GLU A 246 21.00 -5.16 -0.09
CA GLU A 246 21.51 -5.59 -1.40
C GLU A 246 20.54 -5.24 -2.53
N VAL A 247 19.23 -5.24 -2.26
CA VAL A 247 18.19 -4.91 -3.24
C VAL A 247 17.21 -3.90 -2.65
N MET A 248 17.02 -2.79 -3.35
CA MET A 248 16.06 -1.75 -2.98
C MET A 248 14.99 -1.59 -4.06
N VAL A 249 13.73 -1.49 -3.65
CA VAL A 249 12.59 -1.24 -4.53
C VAL A 249 11.84 0.01 -4.08
N LEU A 250 11.52 0.85 -5.06
CA LEU A 250 10.63 2.01 -4.91
C LEU A 250 9.40 1.75 -5.76
N ASP A 251 8.28 1.38 -5.15
CA ASP A 251 7.01 1.13 -5.85
C ASP A 251 6.08 2.34 -5.72
N GLU A 252 5.37 2.66 -6.80
CA GLU A 252 4.56 3.88 -6.95
C GLU A 252 5.37 5.17 -6.63
N ALA A 253 6.50 5.34 -7.32
CA ALA A 253 7.44 6.46 -7.10
C ALA A 253 6.85 7.85 -7.42
N ASP A 254 6.04 7.95 -8.48
CA ASP A 254 5.19 9.11 -8.76
C ASP A 254 4.35 9.49 -7.53
N ARG A 255 3.71 8.51 -6.88
CA ARG A 255 2.86 8.77 -5.72
C ARG A 255 3.64 9.17 -4.47
N MET A 256 4.85 8.63 -4.29
CA MET A 256 5.74 9.12 -3.25
C MET A 256 6.13 10.58 -3.47
N LEU A 257 6.20 11.05 -4.72
CA LEU A 257 6.41 12.46 -5.07
C LEU A 257 5.17 13.29 -4.72
N ASP A 258 4.00 12.90 -5.20
CA ASP A 258 2.72 13.62 -4.96
C ASP A 258 2.43 13.78 -3.46
N MET A 259 2.73 12.75 -2.67
CA MET A 259 2.50 12.72 -1.22
C MET A 259 3.59 13.44 -0.41
N GLY A 260 4.61 14.00 -1.08
CA GLY A 260 5.70 14.73 -0.44
C GLY A 260 6.65 13.85 0.36
N PHE A 261 6.74 12.55 0.07
CA PHE A 261 7.61 11.61 0.79
C PHE A 261 9.07 11.61 0.33
N ILE A 262 9.40 12.31 -0.76
CA ILE A 262 10.77 12.35 -1.32
C ILE A 262 11.85 12.73 -0.30
N PRO A 263 11.65 13.72 0.60
CA PRO A 263 12.65 14.00 1.64
C PRO A 263 12.93 12.80 2.54
N GLN A 264 11.90 12.05 2.94
CA GLN A 264 12.02 10.85 3.76
C GLN A 264 12.69 9.71 2.98
N VAL A 265 12.31 9.50 1.72
CA VAL A 265 12.94 8.50 0.84
C VAL A 265 14.43 8.80 0.65
N ARG A 266 14.81 10.07 0.45
CA ARG A 266 16.22 10.47 0.38
C ARG A 266 16.98 10.17 1.67
N GLN A 267 16.35 10.37 2.83
CA GLN A 267 16.95 10.03 4.12
C GLN A 267 17.18 8.52 4.24
N ILE A 268 16.20 7.70 3.84
CA ILE A 268 16.31 6.24 3.85
C ILE A 268 17.45 5.77 2.94
N ILE A 269 17.50 6.26 1.70
CA ILE A 269 18.54 5.86 0.73
C ILE A 269 19.95 6.19 1.22
N ARG A 270 20.12 7.28 1.96
CA ARG A 270 21.44 7.63 2.56
C ARG A 270 21.90 6.66 3.63
N GLN A 271 20.99 5.88 4.22
CA GLN A 271 21.31 4.85 5.22
C GLN A 271 21.57 3.47 4.58
N THR A 272 21.41 3.34 3.26
CA THR A 272 21.69 2.10 2.51
C THR A 272 23.09 2.13 1.87
N PRO A 273 23.69 0.97 1.52
CA PRO A 273 24.93 0.92 0.72
C PRO A 273 24.84 1.79 -0.53
N PRO A 274 25.93 2.36 -1.05
CA PRO A 274 25.89 3.20 -2.24
C PRO A 274 25.28 2.44 -3.44
N LYS A 275 24.67 3.15 -4.39
CA LYS A 275 24.01 2.56 -5.57
C LYS A 275 24.92 1.75 -6.52
N SER A 276 26.23 1.72 -6.26
CA SER A 276 27.20 0.86 -6.94
C SER A 276 27.30 -0.53 -6.31
N GLU A 277 26.80 -0.71 -5.08
CA GLU A 277 26.93 -1.93 -4.27
C GLU A 277 25.56 -2.59 -3.97
N ARG A 278 24.48 -1.99 -4.46
CA ARG A 278 23.11 -2.53 -4.35
C ARG A 278 22.41 -2.43 -5.70
N GLN A 279 21.47 -3.34 -5.93
CA GLN A 279 20.52 -3.24 -7.04
C GLN A 279 19.35 -2.33 -6.64
N THR A 280 18.95 -1.41 -7.51
CA THR A 280 17.79 -0.53 -7.31
C THR A 280 16.76 -0.71 -8.42
N LEU A 281 15.53 -1.01 -8.03
CA LEU A 281 14.38 -1.15 -8.93
C LEU A 281 13.36 -0.04 -8.61
N LEU A 282 12.93 0.70 -9.63
CA LEU A 282 11.93 1.76 -9.49
C LEU A 282 10.73 1.45 -10.36
N PHE A 283 9.54 1.48 -9.78
CA PHE A 283 8.29 1.26 -10.50
C PHE A 283 7.35 2.45 -10.32
N SER A 284 6.76 2.88 -11.43
CA SER A 284 5.89 4.05 -11.48
C SER A 284 4.78 3.83 -12.50
N ALA A 285 3.62 4.48 -12.33
CA ALA A 285 2.61 4.51 -13.36
C ALA A 285 2.97 5.56 -14.44
N THR A 286 3.57 6.68 -14.01
CA THR A 286 3.99 7.77 -14.89
C THR A 286 5.51 7.98 -14.87
N PHE A 287 6.07 8.43 -15.99
CA PHE A 287 7.48 8.83 -16.15
C PHE A 287 7.58 10.33 -16.38
N THR A 288 7.16 11.11 -15.38
CA THR A 288 7.41 12.56 -15.39
C THR A 288 8.91 12.84 -15.29
N ASP A 289 9.34 14.04 -15.70
CA ASP A 289 10.75 14.44 -15.60
C ASP A 289 11.26 14.32 -14.16
N ASP A 290 10.44 14.64 -13.17
CA ASP A 290 10.79 14.52 -11.76
C ASP A 290 11.02 13.06 -11.35
N VAL A 291 10.13 12.14 -11.74
CA VAL A 291 10.29 10.70 -11.47
C VAL A 291 11.57 10.17 -12.15
N MET A 292 11.81 10.56 -13.40
CA MET A 292 13.00 10.14 -14.15
C MET A 292 14.29 10.72 -13.57
N ASN A 293 14.26 11.95 -13.05
CA ASN A 293 15.39 12.57 -12.37
C ASN A 293 15.71 11.85 -11.05
N LEU A 294 14.70 11.48 -10.27
CA LEU A 294 14.87 10.65 -9.08
C LEU A 294 15.45 9.27 -9.44
N ALA A 295 14.92 8.63 -10.48
CA ALA A 295 15.38 7.33 -10.93
C ALA A 295 16.87 7.36 -11.33
N LYS A 296 17.28 8.35 -12.13
CA LYS A 296 18.70 8.56 -12.50
C LYS A 296 19.60 8.79 -11.29
N GLN A 297 19.09 9.50 -10.27
CA GLN A 297 19.86 9.76 -9.06
C GLN A 297 20.14 8.47 -8.29
N TRP A 298 19.15 7.57 -8.20
CA TRP A 298 19.19 6.41 -7.31
C TRP A 298 19.61 5.09 -7.95
N THR A 299 19.65 5.03 -9.28
CA THR A 299 20.05 3.84 -10.05
C THR A 299 21.41 4.00 -10.75
N THR A 300 21.95 2.88 -11.23
CA THR A 300 23.18 2.76 -12.02
C THR A 300 22.89 2.00 -13.32
N ASN A 301 22.97 2.68 -14.47
CA ASN A 301 22.69 2.11 -15.80
C ASN A 301 21.43 1.22 -15.88
N PRO A 302 20.26 1.74 -15.46
CA PRO A 302 19.05 0.93 -15.35
C PRO A 302 18.52 0.53 -16.73
N ALA A 303 17.97 -0.68 -16.81
CA ALA A 303 17.08 -1.06 -17.90
C ALA A 303 15.77 -0.27 -17.77
N ILE A 304 15.37 0.46 -18.81
CA ILE A 304 14.08 1.15 -18.86
C ILE A 304 13.10 0.24 -19.57
N VAL A 305 12.07 -0.20 -18.85
CA VAL A 305 11.02 -1.06 -19.37
C VAL A 305 9.71 -0.30 -19.34
N GLU A 306 9.15 -0.04 -20.52
CA GLU A 306 7.86 0.61 -20.68
C GLU A 306 6.89 -0.39 -21.27
N ILE A 307 5.89 -0.76 -20.49
CA ILE A 307 4.77 -1.55 -20.98
C ILE A 307 3.65 -0.57 -21.30
N GLU A 308 3.36 -0.46 -22.58
CA GLU A 308 2.15 0.22 -23.02
C GLU A 308 0.94 -0.51 -22.44
N PRO A 309 -0.04 0.21 -21.88
CA PRO A 309 -1.29 -0.42 -21.49
C PRO A 309 -1.89 -1.11 -22.73
N GLU A 310 -2.15 -2.42 -22.66
CA GLU A 310 -2.86 -3.12 -23.75
C GLU A 310 -4.22 -2.47 -24.04
N ASN A 311 -4.79 -1.80 -23.03
CA ASN A 311 -5.90 -0.88 -23.16
C ASN A 311 -5.63 0.31 -22.25
N VAL A 312 -5.77 1.54 -22.74
CA VAL A 312 -5.89 2.68 -21.83
C VAL A 312 -7.13 2.39 -20.98
N ALA A 313 -7.08 2.56 -19.65
CA ALA A 313 -8.26 2.31 -18.80
C ALA A 313 -9.51 3.07 -19.30
N SER A 314 -9.33 4.14 -20.08
CA SER A 314 -10.38 4.88 -20.76
C SER A 314 -11.08 4.16 -21.92
N GLU A 315 -10.47 3.12 -22.50
CA GLU A 315 -10.99 2.35 -23.64
C GLU A 315 -11.79 1.11 -23.20
N THR A 316 -11.41 0.47 -22.09
CA THR A 316 -12.11 -0.71 -21.54
C THR A 316 -13.17 -0.39 -20.51
N VAL A 317 -13.16 0.84 -19.97
CA VAL A 317 -14.16 1.31 -19.01
C VAL A 317 -15.16 2.20 -19.73
N GLU A 318 -16.43 1.80 -19.69
CA GLU A 318 -17.55 2.63 -20.12
C GLU A 318 -17.66 3.84 -19.17
N GLN A 319 -17.63 5.05 -19.72
CA GLN A 319 -17.59 6.28 -18.93
C GLN A 319 -18.83 7.14 -19.18
N HIS A 320 -19.52 7.48 -18.10
CA HIS A 320 -20.64 8.41 -18.08
C HIS A 320 -20.29 9.62 -17.23
N VAL A 321 -20.66 10.82 -17.69
CA VAL A 321 -20.56 12.03 -16.87
C VAL A 321 -21.91 12.70 -16.78
N TYR A 322 -22.46 12.75 -15.58
CA TYR A 322 -23.72 13.42 -15.30
C TYR A 322 -23.48 14.84 -14.82
N ALA A 323 -24.03 15.81 -15.56
CA ALA A 323 -24.16 17.19 -15.10
C ALA A 323 -25.28 17.25 -14.07
N VAL A 324 -24.94 17.47 -12.79
CA VAL A 324 -25.88 17.35 -11.68
C VAL A 324 -25.59 18.40 -10.61
N ALA A 325 -26.64 19.05 -10.11
CA ALA A 325 -26.52 20.02 -9.03
C ALA A 325 -25.97 19.35 -7.76
N GLY A 326 -25.16 20.07 -6.99
CA GLY A 326 -24.58 19.55 -5.73
C GLY A 326 -25.63 19.00 -4.75
N SER A 327 -26.82 19.60 -4.72
CA SER A 327 -27.95 19.17 -3.89
C SER A 327 -28.57 17.82 -4.31
N ASP A 328 -28.37 17.42 -5.57
CA ASP A 328 -28.95 16.22 -6.18
C ASP A 328 -27.94 15.06 -6.32
N LYS A 329 -26.63 15.32 -6.18
CA LYS A 329 -25.57 14.29 -6.24
C LYS A 329 -25.86 13.06 -5.37
N TYR A 330 -26.36 13.28 -4.14
CA TYR A 330 -26.71 12.18 -3.23
C TYR A 330 -27.90 11.35 -3.71
N LYS A 331 -28.95 12.00 -4.26
CA LYS A 331 -30.13 11.29 -4.80
C LYS A 331 -29.71 10.41 -5.97
N LEU A 332 -28.88 10.97 -6.85
CA LEU A 332 -28.32 10.27 -8.00
C LEU A 332 -27.51 9.04 -7.55
N LEU A 333 -26.58 9.19 -6.60
CA LEU A 333 -25.81 8.07 -6.05
C LEU A 333 -26.71 6.97 -5.48
N TYR A 334 -27.65 7.33 -4.61
CA TYR A 334 -28.55 6.37 -3.96
C TYR A 334 -29.37 5.60 -5.01
N ASN A 335 -29.97 6.30 -5.97
CA ASN A 335 -30.81 5.70 -7.00
C ASN A 335 -30.00 4.82 -7.96
N LEU A 336 -28.78 5.22 -8.33
CA LEU A 336 -27.88 4.40 -9.14
C LEU A 336 -27.56 3.06 -8.48
N VAL A 337 -27.22 3.07 -7.20
CA VAL A 337 -26.88 1.85 -6.45
C VAL A 337 -28.11 0.94 -6.27
N THR A 338 -29.26 1.52 -5.91
CA THR A 338 -30.46 0.75 -5.53
C THR A 338 -31.25 0.22 -6.71
N GLN A 339 -31.45 1.04 -7.76
CA GLN A 339 -32.25 0.64 -8.92
C GLN A 339 -31.56 -0.46 -9.73
N ASN A 340 -30.22 -0.43 -9.80
CA ASN A 340 -29.44 -1.39 -10.57
C ASN A 340 -28.95 -2.59 -9.75
N ARG A 341 -29.21 -2.62 -8.44
CA ARG A 341 -28.79 -3.69 -7.50
C ARG A 341 -27.31 -4.04 -7.60
N TRP A 342 -26.45 -3.03 -7.69
CA TRP A 342 -25.02 -3.24 -7.77
C TRP A 342 -24.47 -3.85 -6.47
N GLU A 343 -23.53 -4.78 -6.60
CA GLU A 343 -23.00 -5.53 -5.45
C GLU A 343 -21.66 -5.00 -4.94
N ARG A 344 -20.84 -4.39 -5.81
CA ARG A 344 -19.53 -3.82 -5.45
C ARG A 344 -19.30 -2.52 -6.19
N VAL A 345 -19.47 -1.41 -5.47
CA VAL A 345 -19.39 -0.04 -5.97
C VAL A 345 -18.34 0.72 -5.18
N MET A 346 -17.39 1.35 -5.87
CA MET A 346 -16.40 2.22 -5.24
C MET A 346 -16.78 3.68 -5.52
N VAL A 347 -16.95 4.48 -4.46
CA VAL A 347 -17.33 5.89 -4.56
C VAL A 347 -16.15 6.74 -4.10
N PHE A 348 -15.74 7.70 -4.92
CA PHE A 348 -14.65 8.61 -4.60
C PHE A 348 -15.16 10.02 -4.31
N ALA A 349 -14.64 10.62 -3.25
CA ALA A 349 -14.79 12.03 -2.93
C ALA A 349 -13.45 12.61 -2.46
N ASN A 350 -13.18 13.88 -2.76
CA ASN A 350 -11.85 14.48 -2.53
C ASN A 350 -11.57 14.65 -1.03
N ARG A 351 -12.61 14.97 -0.24
CA ARG A 351 -12.47 15.35 1.18
C ARG A 351 -12.96 14.27 2.14
N LYS A 352 -12.27 14.11 3.28
CA LYS A 352 -12.61 13.11 4.30
C LYS A 352 -13.98 13.34 4.96
N ASP A 353 -14.35 14.59 5.22
CA ASP A 353 -15.64 14.91 5.82
C ASP A 353 -16.80 14.62 4.86
N GLU A 354 -16.57 14.77 3.56
CA GLU A 354 -17.53 14.39 2.53
C GLU A 354 -17.69 12.87 2.46
N VAL A 355 -16.59 12.12 2.41
CA VAL A 355 -16.59 10.65 2.47
C VAL A 355 -17.41 10.14 3.66
N ARG A 356 -17.19 10.73 4.84
CA ARG A 356 -17.95 10.41 6.05
C ARG A 356 -19.45 10.71 5.90
N ARG A 357 -19.81 11.90 5.40
CA ARG A 357 -21.22 12.29 5.22
C ARG A 357 -21.94 11.41 4.21
N ILE A 358 -21.28 11.02 3.12
CA ILE A 358 -21.86 10.12 2.11
C ILE A 358 -22.13 8.76 2.74
N GLU A 359 -21.14 8.17 3.43
CA GLU A 359 -21.29 6.88 4.09
C GLU A 359 -22.40 6.89 5.15
N GLU A 360 -22.41 7.88 6.06
CA GLU A 360 -23.44 8.01 7.09
C GLU A 360 -24.86 8.11 6.50
N LYS A 361 -25.02 8.80 5.36
CA LYS A 361 -26.32 8.88 4.67
C LYS A 361 -26.70 7.54 4.02
N LEU A 362 -25.77 6.89 3.29
CA LEU A 362 -26.01 5.58 2.67
C LEU A 362 -26.45 4.54 3.71
N VAL A 363 -25.74 4.47 4.85
CA VAL A 363 -26.07 3.57 5.95
C VAL A 363 -27.45 3.88 6.54
N ARG A 364 -27.76 5.17 6.76
CA ARG A 364 -29.07 5.61 7.27
C ARG A 364 -30.21 5.17 6.33
N ASP A 365 -29.97 5.23 5.02
CA ASP A 365 -30.98 4.89 4.02
C ASP A 365 -30.98 3.38 3.67
N GLY A 366 -30.25 2.57 4.45
CA GLY A 366 -30.28 1.11 4.39
C GLY A 366 -29.36 0.48 3.36
N ILE A 367 -28.39 1.23 2.81
CA ILE A 367 -27.33 0.70 1.97
C ILE A 367 -26.16 0.29 2.85
N ASN A 368 -25.67 -0.93 2.64
CA ASN A 368 -24.49 -1.43 3.33
C ASN A 368 -23.23 -0.74 2.76
N ALA A 369 -22.84 0.35 3.40
CA ALA A 369 -21.71 1.18 3.01
C ALA A 369 -20.65 1.21 4.11
N ALA A 370 -19.40 1.45 3.70
CA ALA A 370 -18.31 1.74 4.61
C ALA A 370 -17.41 2.82 4.02
N GLN A 371 -16.74 3.56 4.91
CA GLN A 371 -15.77 4.57 4.51
C GLN A 371 -14.34 4.08 4.63
N LEU A 372 -13.50 4.60 3.75
CA LEU A 372 -12.05 4.42 3.77
C LEU A 372 -11.38 5.79 3.59
N SER A 373 -11.04 6.40 4.72
CA SER A 373 -10.40 7.71 4.78
C SER A 373 -9.26 7.68 5.81
N GLY A 374 -8.43 8.72 5.83
CA GLY A 374 -7.32 8.81 6.80
C GLY A 374 -7.74 8.85 8.26
N ASP A 375 -9.03 9.01 8.56
CA ASP A 375 -9.57 9.06 9.92
C ASP A 375 -9.98 7.65 10.43
N VAL A 376 -10.02 6.66 9.53
CA VAL A 376 -10.33 5.27 9.89
C VAL A 376 -9.07 4.60 10.45
N PRO A 377 -9.11 4.03 11.67
CA PRO A 377 -7.97 3.30 12.23
C PRO A 377 -7.52 2.13 11.34
N GLN A 378 -6.21 1.85 11.29
CA GLN A 378 -5.65 0.89 10.32
C GLN A 378 -6.26 -0.51 10.41
N HIS A 379 -6.46 -1.04 11.62
CA HIS A 379 -7.08 -2.36 11.81
C HIS A 379 -8.51 -2.42 11.23
N LYS A 380 -9.27 -1.32 11.35
CA LYS A 380 -10.61 -1.20 10.79
C LYS A 380 -10.56 -1.08 9.26
N ARG A 381 -9.58 -0.34 8.72
CA ARG A 381 -9.35 -0.23 7.26
C ARG A 381 -9.13 -1.61 6.63
N ILE A 382 -8.24 -2.43 7.20
CA ILE A 382 -7.94 -3.79 6.70
C ILE A 382 -9.22 -4.64 6.68
N ARG A 383 -9.98 -4.66 7.79
CA ARG A 383 -11.23 -5.41 7.88
C ARG A 383 -12.29 -4.90 6.88
N THR A 384 -12.40 -3.59 6.69
CA THR A 384 -13.31 -2.98 5.71
C THR A 384 -12.95 -3.43 4.30
N LEU A 385 -11.67 -3.43 3.93
CA LEU A 385 -11.20 -3.88 2.62
C LEU A 385 -11.48 -5.37 2.39
N GLU A 386 -11.26 -6.21 3.40
CA GLU A 386 -11.59 -7.65 3.34
C GLU A 386 -13.09 -7.87 3.14
N ASN A 387 -13.93 -7.21 3.96
CA ASN A 387 -15.38 -7.30 3.83
C ASN A 387 -15.87 -6.81 2.46
N PHE A 388 -15.27 -5.75 1.91
CA PHE A 388 -15.61 -5.27 0.57
C PHE A 388 -15.18 -6.25 -0.52
N ARG A 389 -13.99 -6.84 -0.41
CA ARG A 389 -13.50 -7.89 -1.32
C ARG A 389 -14.41 -9.13 -1.29
N GLU A 390 -14.91 -9.51 -0.12
CA GLU A 390 -15.84 -10.64 0.06
C GLU A 390 -17.28 -10.33 -0.34
N GLY A 391 -17.58 -9.12 -0.83
CA GLY A 391 -18.94 -8.68 -1.21
C GLY A 391 -19.87 -8.44 -0.02
N ARG A 392 -19.35 -8.43 1.21
CA ARG A 392 -20.12 -8.10 2.42
C ARG A 392 -20.38 -6.62 2.59
N ILE A 393 -19.74 -5.74 1.82
CA ILE A 393 -20.01 -4.31 1.76
C ILE A 393 -20.36 -3.98 0.32
N THR A 394 -21.47 -3.28 0.12
CA THR A 394 -21.96 -2.94 -1.22
C THR A 394 -21.26 -1.70 -1.77
N VAL A 395 -21.11 -0.68 -0.93
CA VAL A 395 -20.52 0.61 -1.32
C VAL A 395 -19.31 0.94 -0.45
N LEU A 396 -18.15 1.11 -1.07
CA LEU A 396 -16.96 1.62 -0.39
C LEU A 396 -16.72 3.07 -0.78
N VAL A 397 -16.86 4.00 0.17
CA VAL A 397 -16.62 5.43 -0.05
C VAL A 397 -15.21 5.78 0.37
N ALA A 398 -14.39 6.35 -0.51
CA ALA A 398 -12.97 6.59 -0.26
C ALA A 398 -12.48 7.96 -0.75
N THR A 399 -11.41 8.45 -0.14
CA THR A 399 -10.59 9.53 -0.72
C THR A 399 -9.52 8.94 -1.63
N ASP A 400 -8.93 9.74 -2.53
CA ASP A 400 -7.84 9.28 -3.41
C ASP A 400 -6.70 8.64 -2.62
N VAL A 401 -6.18 9.36 -1.62
CA VAL A 401 -5.09 8.88 -0.76
C VAL A 401 -5.41 7.54 -0.11
N ALA A 402 -6.64 7.37 0.35
CA ALA A 402 -7.05 6.16 1.05
C ALA A 402 -7.40 5.02 0.09
N GLY A 403 -7.81 5.34 -1.15
CA GLY A 403 -8.20 4.42 -2.21
C GLY A 403 -7.02 3.92 -3.07
N ARG A 404 -5.88 4.62 -3.03
CA ARG A 404 -4.63 4.24 -3.73
C ARG A 404 -4.02 2.97 -3.14
N GLY A 405 -3.33 2.19 -3.97
CA GLY A 405 -2.73 0.92 -3.57
C GLY A 405 -3.71 -0.22 -3.24
N ILE A 406 -5.01 -0.03 -3.42
CA ILE A 406 -6.02 -1.08 -3.19
C ILE A 406 -6.18 -1.93 -4.45
N HIS A 407 -5.71 -3.17 -4.40
CA HIS A 407 -6.05 -4.17 -5.42
C HIS A 407 -7.28 -4.98 -4.99
N ILE A 408 -8.44 -4.67 -5.57
CA ILE A 408 -9.68 -5.42 -5.38
C ILE A 408 -10.25 -5.74 -6.75
N ASP A 409 -10.33 -7.03 -7.04
CA ASP A 409 -10.91 -7.54 -8.27
C ASP A 409 -12.44 -7.50 -8.19
N GLY A 410 -13.09 -7.38 -9.34
CA GLY A 410 -14.55 -7.46 -9.44
C GLY A 410 -15.30 -6.22 -8.94
N ILE A 411 -14.65 -5.05 -8.88
CA ILE A 411 -15.36 -3.76 -8.73
C ILE A 411 -16.14 -3.53 -10.01
N SER A 412 -17.47 -3.58 -9.91
CA SER A 412 -18.37 -3.43 -11.06
C SER A 412 -18.48 -1.99 -11.53
N HIS A 413 -18.55 -1.06 -10.57
CA HIS A 413 -18.81 0.35 -10.84
C HIS A 413 -17.89 1.23 -9.99
N VAL A 414 -17.36 2.27 -10.62
CA VAL A 414 -16.66 3.37 -9.96
C VAL A 414 -17.53 4.62 -10.08
N ILE A 415 -17.73 5.34 -8.99
CA ILE A 415 -18.46 6.60 -8.98
C ILE A 415 -17.55 7.72 -8.50
N ASN A 416 -17.28 8.70 -9.35
CA ASN A 416 -16.63 9.94 -8.94
C ASN A 416 -17.71 10.90 -8.44
N PHE A 417 -17.97 10.89 -7.13
CA PHE A 417 -18.96 11.77 -6.52
C PHE A 417 -18.52 13.24 -6.61
N THR A 418 -17.22 13.47 -6.47
CA THR A 418 -16.55 14.71 -6.88
C THR A 418 -15.50 14.40 -7.94
N LEU A 419 -15.35 15.27 -8.93
CA LEU A 419 -14.23 15.16 -9.86
C LEU A 419 -12.90 15.39 -9.14
N PRO A 420 -11.84 14.63 -9.48
CA PRO A 420 -10.53 14.82 -8.88
C PRO A 420 -9.91 16.15 -9.31
N GLU A 421 -9.08 16.73 -8.45
CA GLU A 421 -8.33 17.95 -8.75
C GLU A 421 -7.13 17.69 -9.67
N ASP A 422 -6.56 16.49 -9.60
CA ASP A 422 -5.50 16.01 -10.46
C ASP A 422 -6.10 15.09 -11.55
N PRO A 423 -5.90 15.37 -12.86
CA PRO A 423 -6.41 14.53 -13.93
C PRO A 423 -5.85 13.09 -13.88
N ASP A 424 -4.62 12.88 -13.38
CA ASP A 424 -4.09 11.53 -13.24
C ASP A 424 -4.92 10.71 -12.26
N ASP A 425 -5.41 11.32 -11.17
CA ASP A 425 -6.28 10.64 -10.21
C ASP A 425 -7.57 10.14 -10.85
N TYR A 426 -8.09 10.84 -11.86
CA TYR A 426 -9.24 10.35 -12.62
C TYR A 426 -8.97 8.99 -13.25
N VAL A 427 -7.84 8.84 -13.96
CA VAL A 427 -7.42 7.58 -14.59
C VAL A 427 -7.23 6.49 -13.54
N HIS A 428 -6.67 6.82 -12.39
CA HIS A 428 -6.45 5.88 -11.29
C HIS A 428 -7.73 5.44 -10.58
N ARG A 429 -8.75 6.30 -10.51
CA ARG A 429 -10.08 5.98 -9.98
C ARG A 429 -10.81 5.04 -10.92
N ILE A 430 -10.91 5.39 -12.21
CA ILE A 430 -11.63 4.55 -13.18
C ILE A 430 -10.93 3.20 -13.39
N GLY A 431 -9.59 3.17 -13.30
CA GLY A 431 -8.81 1.93 -13.31
C GLY A 431 -9.00 1.03 -12.08
N ARG A 432 -9.90 1.35 -11.16
CA ARG A 432 -10.35 0.41 -10.11
C ARG A 432 -11.38 -0.60 -10.64
N THR A 433 -12.05 -0.30 -11.74
CA THR A 433 -12.88 -1.25 -12.49
C THR A 433 -12.19 -1.64 -13.80
N GLY A 434 -12.77 -2.56 -14.57
CA GLY A 434 -12.26 -2.92 -15.89
C GLY A 434 -10.97 -3.77 -15.88
N ARG A 435 -10.63 -4.41 -14.75
CA ARG A 435 -9.39 -5.20 -14.62
C ARG A 435 -9.53 -6.61 -15.19
N ALA A 436 -8.40 -7.18 -15.63
CA ALA A 436 -8.29 -8.57 -16.10
C ALA A 436 -9.28 -8.96 -17.21
N GLY A 437 -9.56 -8.05 -18.14
CA GLY A 437 -10.42 -8.31 -19.30
C GLY A 437 -11.94 -8.27 -19.02
N THR A 438 -12.35 -7.81 -17.83
CA THR A 438 -13.75 -7.55 -17.51
C THR A 438 -14.15 -6.13 -17.94
N ASN A 439 -15.39 -5.93 -18.38
CA ASN A 439 -15.92 -4.59 -18.65
C ASN A 439 -16.27 -3.91 -17.32
N GLY A 440 -15.88 -2.64 -17.20
CA GLY A 440 -16.18 -1.81 -16.03
C GLY A 440 -16.98 -0.57 -16.42
N VAL A 441 -17.75 -0.01 -15.49
CA VAL A 441 -18.45 1.27 -15.69
C VAL A 441 -17.94 2.30 -14.70
N SER A 442 -17.61 3.48 -15.19
CA SER A 442 -17.29 4.66 -14.38
C SER A 442 -18.34 5.74 -14.60
N ILE A 443 -18.89 6.29 -13.51
CA ILE A 443 -19.86 7.38 -13.54
C ILE A 443 -19.31 8.55 -12.75
N SER A 444 -19.21 9.72 -13.38
CA SER A 444 -18.73 10.93 -12.72
C SER A 444 -19.82 11.96 -12.58
N PHE A 445 -19.87 12.66 -11.45
CA PHE A 445 -20.81 13.75 -11.21
C PHE A 445 -20.08 15.07 -11.39
N ALA A 446 -20.43 15.78 -12.46
CA ALA A 446 -19.97 17.14 -12.73
C ALA A 446 -21.00 18.14 -12.17
N GLY A 447 -20.66 18.79 -11.07
CA GLY A 447 -21.48 19.82 -10.44
C GLY A 447 -20.89 21.22 -10.61
N GLU A 448 -21.50 22.18 -9.92
CA GLU A 448 -21.10 23.58 -9.98
C GLU A 448 -19.68 23.80 -9.43
N ASP A 449 -19.28 23.00 -8.44
CA ASP A 449 -18.03 23.16 -7.70
C ASP A 449 -16.84 22.39 -8.28
N ASP A 450 -17.03 21.52 -9.29
CA ASP A 450 -15.97 20.65 -9.78
C ASP A 450 -15.95 20.42 -11.29
N SER A 451 -16.96 20.89 -12.04
CA SER A 451 -17.00 20.78 -13.51
C SER A 451 -15.82 21.47 -14.22
N TYR A 452 -15.18 22.45 -13.58
CA TYR A 452 -13.99 23.11 -14.12
C TYR A 452 -12.74 22.21 -14.17
N GLN A 453 -12.78 21.02 -13.57
CA GLN A 453 -11.70 20.02 -13.66
C GLN A 453 -11.75 19.22 -14.97
N LEU A 454 -12.90 19.21 -15.67
CA LEU A 454 -13.09 18.43 -16.89
C LEU A 454 -12.07 18.73 -18.00
N PRO A 455 -11.70 20.00 -18.29
CA PRO A 455 -10.76 20.28 -19.38
C PRO A 455 -9.40 19.60 -19.23
N ALA A 456 -8.83 19.57 -18.02
CA ALA A 456 -7.55 18.90 -17.75
C ALA A 456 -7.68 17.37 -17.89
N ILE A 457 -8.83 16.81 -17.47
CA ILE A 457 -9.13 15.38 -17.65
C ILE A 457 -9.27 15.05 -19.14
N GLU A 458 -9.98 15.87 -19.91
CA GLU A 458 -10.15 15.69 -21.36
C GLU A 458 -8.81 15.76 -22.12
N GLU A 459 -7.92 16.67 -21.71
CA GLU A 459 -6.57 16.79 -22.26
C GLU A 459 -5.76 15.51 -22.02
N LEU A 460 -5.77 15.00 -20.78
CA LEU A 460 -5.09 13.74 -20.44
C LEU A 460 -5.67 12.54 -21.19
N LEU A 461 -6.99 12.49 -21.37
CA LEU A 461 -7.67 11.43 -22.11
C LEU A 461 -7.53 11.57 -23.64
N GLY A 462 -7.07 12.72 -24.14
CA GLY A 462 -6.99 13.02 -25.56
C GLY A 462 -8.34 13.09 -26.29
N ARG A 463 -9.46 13.17 -25.55
CA ARG A 463 -10.82 13.21 -26.11
C ARG A 463 -11.77 14.04 -25.25
N LYS A 464 -12.79 14.61 -25.90
CA LYS A 464 -13.87 15.32 -25.21
C LYS A 464 -14.81 14.36 -24.48
N ILE A 465 -15.24 14.76 -23.30
CA ILE A 465 -16.19 14.01 -22.47
C ILE A 465 -17.57 14.61 -22.70
N LYS A 466 -18.52 13.77 -23.14
CA LYS A 466 -19.91 14.18 -23.27
C LYS A 466 -20.57 14.19 -21.89
N CYS A 467 -20.98 15.37 -21.44
CA CYS A 467 -21.80 15.51 -20.24
C CYS A 467 -23.27 15.30 -20.58
N GLU A 468 -23.96 14.52 -19.74
CA GLU A 468 -25.37 14.16 -19.92
C GLU A 468 -26.18 14.61 -18.70
N MET A 469 -27.45 14.92 -18.89
CA MET A 469 -28.34 15.15 -17.75
C MET A 469 -28.76 13.79 -17.17
N PRO A 470 -28.72 13.59 -15.85
CA PRO A 470 -29.21 12.36 -15.26
C PRO A 470 -30.72 12.21 -15.53
N PRO A 471 -31.21 11.01 -15.90
CA PRO A 471 -32.64 10.76 -16.04
C PRO A 471 -33.44 11.14 -14.80
N ASP A 472 -34.63 11.72 -14.97
CA ASP A 472 -35.51 12.14 -13.85
C ASP A 472 -35.79 11.03 -12.84
N ALA A 473 -35.83 9.77 -13.30
CA ALA A 473 -36.01 8.60 -12.45
C ALA A 473 -34.88 8.42 -11.41
N LEU A 474 -33.67 8.89 -11.72
CA LEU A 474 -32.52 8.86 -10.83
C LEU A 474 -32.43 10.10 -9.91
N LEU A 475 -33.23 11.14 -10.17
CA LEU A 475 -33.31 12.34 -9.33
C LEU A 475 -34.47 12.31 -8.33
N LYS A 476 -35.25 11.21 -8.31
CA LYS A 476 -36.35 11.03 -7.35
C LYS A 476 -35.84 11.12 -5.91
N PRO A 477 -36.63 11.73 -4.99
CA PRO A 477 -36.28 11.79 -3.57
C PRO A 477 -36.02 10.41 -2.98
N VAL A 478 -35.01 10.31 -2.13
CA VAL A 478 -34.68 9.08 -1.41
C VAL A 478 -35.85 8.69 -0.49
N PRO A 479 -36.35 7.44 -0.52
CA PRO A 479 -37.43 7.01 0.35
C PRO A 479 -37.03 7.15 1.82
N ARG A 480 -37.75 8.00 2.57
CA ARG A 480 -37.52 8.10 4.02
C ARG A 480 -38.08 6.86 4.69
N LYS A 481 -37.22 5.98 5.20
CA LYS A 481 -37.64 5.00 6.21
C LYS A 481 -37.87 5.77 7.50
N HIS A 482 -39.14 6.00 7.86
CA HIS A 482 -39.48 6.39 9.22
C HIS A 482 -39.13 5.21 10.12
N HIS A 483 -38.05 5.34 10.89
CA HIS A 483 -37.73 4.45 11.99
C HIS A 483 -38.36 4.99 13.27
#